data_AF-A0A362XEH6-F1
#
_entry.id   AF-A0A362XEH6-F1
#
_cell.length_a   1.000
_cell.length_b   1.000
_cell.length_c   1.000
_cell.angle_alpha   90.00
_cell.angle_beta   90.00
_cell.angle_gamma   90.00
#
_symmetry.space_group_name_H-M   'P 1'
#
loop_
_entity.id
_entity.type
_entity.pdbx_description
1 polymer ?
#
loop_
_entity_poly.entity_id
_entity_poly.type
_entity_poly.pdbx_seq_one_letter_code
_entity_poly.pdbx_strand_id
1 'polypeptide(L)'
;MSIAKEINKRRTFGIISHPDAGKTTLTEKLLLFGGAIQEAGAVKNNKIKKSATSDFMEIERQRGISVATSVLAFEYRDKKINILDTPGHKDFAEDTYRTLTAVDSVIVVIDVAKGVEEQTEKLVSVCRMRNIPMIVFINKLDREGKDAFDLLDEVEQKLGLAVTPLSFPIGMGYDFKGIYNLYEKNVNLFDGSNKTHVSKTTAIDNVQSEQLDNLVGSSAADSLRENLELVEGVYPSFNRNEYLAGTQQPVFFGSALNNFGVRELLDCFIDIAPTPRPKAAEERVVQPEEEEFSGFVFKIHANMDPKHRDRLAFIKIVSGTFERNKPYLHVRHQKKLKFSSPNTFFAERKEIIDISYPGDIVGLHDTGNFKIGDTLTSSENLNYRGIPSFSPEHFRYINNADPMKAKQLFKGIDQ
;
A
#
# COMPACT_ATOMS: atom_id res chain seq x y z
N MET A 1 -16.87 -1.20 23.05
CA MET A 1 -16.92 -0.49 21.76
C MET A 1 -17.59 -1.40 20.75
N SER A 2 -18.41 -0.89 19.82
CA SER A 2 -19.04 -1.73 18.79
C SER A 2 -18.01 -2.11 17.71
N ILE A 3 -17.98 -3.39 17.31
CA ILE A 3 -17.12 -3.91 16.23
C ILE A 3 -17.29 -3.10 14.93
N ALA A 4 -18.51 -2.68 14.62
CA ALA A 4 -18.81 -1.86 13.44
C ALA A 4 -18.11 -0.49 13.49
N LYS A 5 -17.95 0.12 14.67
CA LYS A 5 -17.23 1.38 14.82
C LYS A 5 -15.74 1.18 14.53
N GLU A 6 -15.17 0.08 15.00
CA GLU A 6 -13.77 -0.27 14.78
C GLU A 6 -13.49 -0.61 13.31
N ILE A 7 -14.38 -1.35 12.65
CA ILE A 7 -14.30 -1.62 11.20
C ILE A 7 -14.28 -0.31 10.40
N ASN A 8 -15.18 0.62 10.71
CA ASN A 8 -15.30 1.89 10.00
C ASN A 8 -14.08 2.83 10.14
N LYS A 9 -13.27 2.62 11.18
CA LYS A 9 -12.02 3.37 11.40
C LYS A 9 -10.88 2.88 10.53
N ARG A 10 -10.90 1.64 10.04
CA ARG A 10 -9.73 1.01 9.42
C ARG A 10 -9.69 1.21 7.90
N ARG A 11 -8.49 1.47 7.39
CA ARG A 11 -8.16 1.47 5.97
C ARG A 11 -6.86 0.70 5.78
N THR A 12 -6.91 -0.40 5.05
CA THR A 12 -5.73 -1.26 4.85
C THR A 12 -5.43 -1.37 3.37
N PHE A 13 -4.28 -0.84 2.95
CA PHE A 13 -3.95 -0.73 1.54
C PHE A 13 -2.49 -1.04 1.23
N GLY A 14 -2.21 -1.35 -0.03
CA GLY A 14 -0.86 -1.51 -0.55
C GLY A 14 -0.47 -0.38 -1.50
N ILE A 15 0.82 -0.14 -1.67
CA ILE A 15 1.32 0.78 -2.69
C ILE A 15 2.10 -0.03 -3.72
N ILE A 16 1.62 -0.05 -4.97
CA ILE A 16 2.26 -0.78 -6.07
C ILE A 16 2.85 0.19 -7.08
N SER A 17 4.02 -0.16 -7.64
CA SER A 17 4.65 0.62 -8.68
C SER A 17 5.76 -0.18 -9.36
N HIS A 18 6.23 0.31 -10.50
CA HIS A 18 7.55 -0.05 -11.01
C HIS A 18 8.66 0.40 -10.03
N PRO A 19 9.84 -0.27 -10.02
CA PRO A 19 11.03 0.25 -9.35
C PRO A 19 11.27 1.73 -9.66
N ASP A 20 11.72 2.48 -8.64
CA ASP A 20 12.05 3.90 -8.72
C ASP A 20 10.91 4.88 -9.06
N ALA A 21 9.67 4.43 -9.27
CA ALA A 21 8.51 5.33 -9.48
C ALA A 21 8.21 6.24 -8.27
N GLY A 22 8.66 5.83 -7.07
CA GLY A 22 8.62 6.66 -5.87
C GLY A 22 7.74 6.14 -4.73
N LYS A 23 7.37 4.85 -4.75
CA LYS A 23 6.64 4.15 -3.66
C LYS A 23 7.19 4.51 -2.27
N THR A 24 8.48 4.26 -2.02
CA THR A 24 9.10 4.51 -0.71
C THR A 24 9.03 5.98 -0.29
N THR A 25 9.22 6.91 -1.23
CA THR A 25 9.09 8.34 -0.97
C THR A 25 7.65 8.72 -0.61
N LEU A 26 6.66 8.16 -1.30
CA LEU A 26 5.26 8.38 -0.98
C LEU A 26 4.92 7.82 0.40
N THR A 27 5.34 6.59 0.71
CA THR A 27 5.15 5.97 2.03
C THR A 27 5.72 6.83 3.15
N GLU A 28 6.93 7.37 2.99
CA GLU A 28 7.55 8.29 3.94
C GLU A 28 6.67 9.52 4.20
N LYS A 29 6.13 10.14 3.15
CA LYS A 29 5.26 11.32 3.30
C LYS A 29 3.94 11.00 3.98
N LEU A 30 3.32 9.87 3.65
CA LEU A 30 2.09 9.44 4.30
C LEU A 30 2.30 9.23 5.82
N LEU A 31 3.43 8.64 6.22
CA LEU A 31 3.81 8.51 7.62
C LEU A 31 3.99 9.87 8.32
N LEU A 32 4.61 10.85 7.65
CA LEU A 32 4.75 12.21 8.20
C LEU A 32 3.40 12.87 8.48
N PHE A 33 2.41 12.70 7.58
CA PHE A 33 1.05 13.20 7.82
C PHE A 33 0.37 12.52 9.02
N GLY A 34 0.69 11.26 9.27
CA GLY A 34 0.25 10.52 10.46
C GLY A 34 0.95 10.89 11.76
N GLY A 35 1.89 11.85 11.74
CA GLY A 35 2.72 12.17 12.91
C GLY A 35 3.76 11.10 13.26
N ALA A 36 3.94 10.07 12.41
CA ALA A 36 4.94 9.01 12.55
C ALA A 36 6.33 9.48 12.09
N ILE A 37 6.85 10.52 12.76
CA ILE A 37 8.07 11.25 12.37
C ILE A 37 9.31 10.35 12.45
N GLN A 38 9.40 9.51 13.48
CA GLN A 38 10.57 8.64 13.66
C GLN A 38 10.67 7.63 12.52
N GLU A 39 9.52 7.17 12.03
CA GLU A 39 9.41 6.08 11.10
C GLU A 39 9.49 6.56 9.66
N ALA A 40 8.98 7.76 9.37
CA ALA A 40 9.38 8.49 8.18
C ALA A 40 10.90 8.69 8.13
N GLY A 41 11.52 9.07 9.26
CA GLY A 41 12.97 9.16 9.40
C GLY A 41 13.69 7.84 9.15
N ALA A 42 13.10 6.71 9.52
CA ALA A 42 13.66 5.38 9.31
C ALA A 42 13.53 4.90 7.86
N VAL A 43 12.37 5.12 7.21
CA VAL A 43 12.20 4.89 5.76
C VAL A 43 13.21 5.71 4.96
N LYS A 44 13.45 6.96 5.37
CA LYS A 44 14.50 7.83 4.79
C LYS A 44 15.92 7.35 5.09
N ASN A 45 16.18 6.85 6.30
CA ASN A 45 17.50 6.37 6.72
C ASN A 45 17.86 5.00 6.15
N ASN A 46 16.89 4.15 5.78
CA ASN A 46 17.15 2.93 4.99
C ASN A 46 17.79 3.26 3.62
N LYS A 47 17.60 4.49 3.12
CA LYS A 47 18.34 5.01 1.96
C LYS A 47 19.78 5.47 2.27
N ILE A 48 20.15 5.72 3.54
CA ILE A 48 21.36 6.50 3.91
C ILE A 48 22.29 5.84 4.97
N LYS A 49 21.89 4.86 5.80
CA LYS A 49 22.73 4.37 6.95
C LYS A 49 23.50 3.04 6.75
N LYS A 50 24.63 2.96 7.49
CA LYS A 50 25.86 2.17 7.25
C LYS A 50 26.01 0.84 8.04
N SER A 51 25.01 0.35 8.78
CA SER A 51 25.10 -0.95 9.50
C SER A 51 23.81 -1.75 9.36
N ALA A 52 23.88 -2.91 8.69
CA ALA A 52 22.74 -3.81 8.50
C ALA A 52 22.56 -4.74 9.72
N THR A 53 21.32 -4.95 10.16
CA THR A 53 20.98 -5.87 11.27
C THR A 53 20.44 -7.22 10.79
N SER A 54 20.20 -7.38 9.48
CA SER A 54 19.67 -8.61 8.86
C SER A 54 20.23 -8.78 7.44
N ASP A 55 20.34 -10.03 6.99
CA ASP A 55 20.77 -10.40 5.63
C ASP A 55 19.93 -9.70 4.56
N PHE A 56 18.63 -9.51 4.79
CA PHE A 56 17.76 -8.79 3.86
C PHE A 56 18.11 -7.31 3.74
N MET A 57 18.41 -6.64 4.86
CA MET A 57 18.85 -5.24 4.85
C MET A 57 20.23 -5.08 4.19
N GLU A 58 21.07 -6.11 4.27
CA GLU A 58 22.35 -6.14 3.56
C GLU A 58 22.15 -6.30 2.05
N ILE A 59 21.20 -7.15 1.61
CA ILE A 59 20.81 -7.29 0.21
C ILE A 59 20.14 -6.00 -0.32
N GLU A 60 19.23 -5.40 0.46
CA GLU A 60 18.61 -4.10 0.12
C GLU A 60 19.67 -3.04 -0.11
N ARG A 61 20.68 -2.98 0.75
CA ARG A 61 21.80 -2.06 0.65
C ARG A 61 22.71 -2.36 -0.55
N GLN A 62 23.05 -3.62 -0.80
CA GLN A 62 23.91 -4.01 -1.92
C GLN A 62 23.27 -3.74 -3.28
N ARG A 63 21.94 -3.93 -3.38
CA ARG A 63 21.20 -3.81 -4.63
C ARG A 63 20.45 -2.49 -4.81
N GLY A 64 20.33 -1.68 -3.75
CA GLY A 64 19.59 -0.40 -3.78
C GLY A 64 18.08 -0.56 -3.94
N ILE A 65 17.53 -1.73 -3.64
CA ILE A 65 16.11 -2.09 -3.82
C ILE A 65 15.46 -2.38 -2.46
N SER A 66 14.15 -2.19 -2.36
CA SER A 66 13.36 -2.62 -1.18
C SER A 66 12.97 -4.10 -1.34
N VAL A 67 13.34 -4.91 -0.36
CA VAL A 67 13.20 -6.37 -0.34
C VAL A 67 12.25 -6.83 0.77
N ALA A 68 12.30 -6.22 1.96
CA ALA A 68 11.44 -6.60 3.07
C ALA A 68 10.10 -5.85 3.00
N THR A 69 9.00 -6.56 2.77
CA THR A 69 7.63 -6.01 2.91
C THR A 69 7.42 -5.56 4.36
N SER A 70 7.36 -4.26 4.63
CA SER A 70 7.02 -3.77 5.97
C SER A 70 5.51 -3.56 6.09
N VAL A 71 4.97 -3.86 7.26
CA VAL A 71 3.62 -3.44 7.65
C VAL A 71 3.81 -2.19 8.49
N LEU A 72 3.22 -1.10 8.04
CA LEU A 72 3.31 0.21 8.69
C LEU A 72 1.90 0.63 9.08
N ALA A 73 1.73 1.19 10.26
CA ALA A 73 0.45 1.69 10.73
C ALA A 73 0.60 3.10 11.31
N PHE A 74 -0.39 3.95 11.07
CA PHE A 74 -0.48 5.30 11.65
C PHE A 74 -1.94 5.72 11.77
N GLU A 75 -2.18 6.79 12.52
CA GLU A 75 -3.50 7.39 12.66
C GLU A 75 -3.58 8.71 11.90
N TYR A 76 -4.70 8.94 11.21
CA TYR A 76 -4.96 10.19 10.49
C TYR A 76 -6.46 10.47 10.47
N ARG A 77 -6.88 11.66 10.93
CA ARG A 77 -8.30 12.08 11.01
C ARG A 77 -9.25 11.01 11.62
N ASP A 78 -8.88 10.45 12.79
CA ASP A 78 -9.59 9.36 13.50
C ASP A 78 -9.73 8.04 12.70
N LYS A 79 -8.94 7.86 11.64
CA LYS A 79 -8.79 6.60 10.92
C LYS A 79 -7.49 5.91 11.29
N LYS A 80 -7.53 4.58 11.40
CA LYS A 80 -6.37 3.71 11.53
C LYS A 80 -5.97 3.21 10.15
N ILE A 81 -4.81 3.63 9.71
CA ILE A 81 -4.31 3.34 8.37
C ILE A 81 -3.22 2.30 8.47
N ASN A 82 -3.37 1.20 7.72
CA ASN A 82 -2.37 0.16 7.58
C ASN A 82 -1.84 0.16 6.15
N ILE A 83 -0.54 0.42 5.98
CA ILE A 83 0.17 0.32 4.71
C ILE A 83 0.91 -1.01 4.69
N LEU A 84 0.69 -1.80 3.64
CA LEU A 84 1.52 -2.95 3.33
C LEU A 84 2.46 -2.60 2.18
N ASP A 85 3.74 -2.47 2.49
CA ASP A 85 4.73 -2.01 1.52
C ASP A 85 5.17 -3.14 0.59
N THR A 86 4.72 -3.18 -0.66
CA THR A 86 5.07 -4.28 -1.57
C THR A 86 6.47 -4.09 -2.19
N PRO A 87 7.37 -5.10 -2.18
CA PRO A 87 8.63 -5.04 -2.93
C PRO A 87 8.41 -4.70 -4.41
N GLY A 88 9.17 -3.73 -4.94
CA GLY A 88 9.00 -3.26 -6.33
C GLY A 88 9.78 -4.07 -7.36
N HIS A 89 10.81 -4.81 -6.94
CA HIS A 89 11.71 -5.50 -7.86
C HIS A 89 11.15 -6.87 -8.31
N LYS A 90 11.40 -7.25 -9.56
CA LYS A 90 10.86 -8.48 -10.19
C LYS A 90 11.19 -9.75 -9.40
N ASP A 91 12.41 -9.83 -8.86
CA ASP A 91 12.88 -10.94 -8.01
C ASP A 91 12.01 -11.21 -6.76
N PHE A 92 11.14 -10.27 -6.35
CA PHE A 92 10.29 -10.38 -5.16
C PHE A 92 8.79 -10.35 -5.49
N ALA A 93 8.42 -10.70 -6.73
CA ALA A 93 7.04 -10.65 -7.19
C ALA A 93 6.08 -11.51 -6.34
N GLU A 94 6.53 -12.69 -5.87
CA GLU A 94 5.70 -13.60 -5.05
C GLU A 94 5.25 -12.96 -3.74
N ASP A 95 6.16 -12.32 -3.01
CA ASP A 95 5.84 -11.64 -1.75
C ASP A 95 4.90 -10.45 -1.98
N THR A 96 5.08 -9.75 -3.10
CA THR A 96 4.18 -8.67 -3.50
C THR A 96 2.77 -9.19 -3.78
N TYR A 97 2.62 -10.27 -4.55
CA TYR A 97 1.31 -10.83 -4.85
C TYR A 97 0.60 -11.39 -3.63
N ARG A 98 1.35 -11.99 -2.69
CA ARG A 98 0.82 -12.43 -1.39
C ARG A 98 0.34 -11.26 -0.56
N THR A 99 1.10 -10.18 -0.52
CA THR A 99 0.74 -8.95 0.19
C THR A 99 -0.55 -8.35 -0.35
N LEU A 100 -0.77 -8.38 -1.67
CA LEU A 100 -2.01 -7.92 -2.30
C LEU A 100 -3.27 -8.74 -1.89
N THR A 101 -3.10 -9.92 -1.29
CA THR A 101 -4.25 -10.68 -0.75
C THR A 101 -4.77 -10.11 0.57
N ALA A 102 -3.91 -9.41 1.33
CA ALA A 102 -4.20 -8.88 2.66
C ALA A 102 -4.71 -7.43 2.64
N VAL A 103 -4.62 -6.74 1.50
CA VAL A 103 -5.10 -5.37 1.33
C VAL A 103 -6.58 -5.34 0.92
N ASP A 104 -7.22 -4.20 1.21
CA ASP A 104 -8.61 -3.91 0.85
C ASP A 104 -8.69 -2.96 -0.36
N SER A 105 -7.66 -2.14 -0.59
CA SER A 105 -7.44 -1.28 -1.76
C SER A 105 -5.95 -1.09 -2.06
N VAL A 106 -5.62 -0.42 -3.17
CA VAL A 106 -4.24 -0.15 -3.58
C VAL A 106 -4.08 1.28 -4.10
N ILE A 107 -2.89 1.86 -3.90
CA ILE A 107 -2.43 3.07 -4.60
C ILE A 107 -1.39 2.66 -5.63
N VAL A 108 -1.63 2.98 -6.90
CA VAL A 108 -0.73 2.74 -8.03
C VAL A 108 0.11 3.98 -8.24
N VAL A 109 1.43 3.88 -8.08
CA VAL A 109 2.34 5.02 -8.30
C VAL A 109 3.00 4.90 -9.67
N ILE A 110 2.88 5.96 -10.47
CA ILE A 110 3.41 6.05 -11.83
C ILE A 110 4.35 7.25 -11.90
N ASP A 111 5.48 7.09 -12.60
CA ASP A 111 6.41 8.19 -12.86
C ASP A 111 5.92 9.01 -14.06
N VAL A 112 5.67 10.31 -13.90
CA VAL A 112 5.21 11.21 -14.98
C VAL A 112 6.13 11.18 -16.20
N ALA A 113 7.43 10.98 -16.02
CA ALA A 113 8.39 11.00 -17.13
C ALA A 113 8.37 9.70 -17.94
N LYS A 114 8.06 8.57 -17.30
CA LYS A 114 8.12 7.25 -17.93
C LYS A 114 6.75 6.74 -18.35
N GLY A 115 5.70 7.10 -17.62
CA GLY A 115 4.37 6.54 -17.78
C GLY A 115 4.30 5.10 -17.28
N VAL A 116 3.48 4.29 -17.95
CA VAL A 116 3.21 2.90 -17.53
C VAL A 116 4.37 1.98 -17.95
N GLU A 117 4.96 1.32 -16.95
CA GLU A 117 6.06 0.36 -17.09
C GLU A 117 5.61 -1.09 -16.80
N GLU A 118 6.35 -2.07 -17.32
CA GLU A 118 6.00 -3.52 -17.31
C GLU A 118 5.60 -4.07 -15.93
N GLN A 119 6.31 -3.68 -14.87
CA GLN A 119 5.99 -4.16 -13.52
C GLN A 119 4.66 -3.59 -13.01
N THR A 120 4.33 -2.34 -13.37
CA THR A 120 3.04 -1.73 -13.04
C THR A 120 1.91 -2.49 -13.74
N GLU A 121 2.07 -2.84 -15.02
CA GLU A 121 1.09 -3.63 -15.78
C GLU A 121 0.80 -4.98 -15.11
N LYS A 122 1.85 -5.72 -14.74
CA LYS A 122 1.72 -7.00 -14.04
C LYS A 122 0.97 -6.85 -12.71
N LEU A 123 1.36 -5.89 -11.88
CA LEU A 123 0.75 -5.69 -10.56
C LEU A 123 -0.71 -5.24 -10.66
N VAL A 124 -1.03 -4.36 -11.61
CA VAL A 124 -2.40 -3.89 -11.85
C VAL A 124 -3.26 -5.02 -12.40
N SER A 125 -2.74 -5.87 -13.30
CA SER A 125 -3.50 -7.04 -13.79
C SER A 125 -3.95 -7.96 -12.65
N VAL A 126 -3.07 -8.18 -11.65
CA VAL A 126 -3.40 -8.98 -10.46
C VAL A 126 -4.45 -8.32 -9.59
N CYS A 127 -4.39 -6.99 -9.44
CA CYS A 127 -5.40 -6.23 -8.70
C CYS A 127 -6.77 -6.28 -9.41
N ARG A 128 -6.79 -6.18 -10.75
CA ARG A 128 -8.00 -6.27 -11.57
C ARG A 128 -8.66 -7.64 -11.48
N MET A 129 -7.89 -8.72 -11.59
CA MET A 129 -8.41 -10.09 -11.44
C MET A 129 -9.09 -10.33 -10.08
N ARG A 130 -8.81 -9.49 -9.09
CA ARG A 130 -9.34 -9.58 -7.73
C ARG A 130 -10.32 -8.45 -7.37
N ASN A 131 -10.69 -7.60 -8.33
CA ASN A 131 -11.54 -6.42 -8.10
C ASN A 131 -11.06 -5.57 -6.91
N ILE A 132 -9.74 -5.38 -6.79
CA ILE A 132 -9.15 -4.51 -5.77
C ILE A 132 -9.30 -3.05 -6.24
N PRO A 133 -9.94 -2.16 -5.46
CA PRO A 133 -10.09 -0.75 -5.77
C PRO A 133 -8.71 -0.09 -5.83
N MET A 134 -8.49 0.71 -6.87
CA MET A 134 -7.20 1.33 -7.15
C MET A 134 -7.35 2.83 -7.26
N ILE A 135 -6.50 3.57 -6.57
CA ILE A 135 -6.26 5.00 -6.83
C ILE A 135 -4.94 5.09 -7.60
N VAL A 136 -4.88 5.91 -8.65
CA VAL A 136 -3.65 6.15 -9.39
C VAL A 136 -3.03 7.46 -8.91
N PHE A 137 -1.72 7.46 -8.66
CA PHE A 137 -0.95 8.65 -8.30
C PHE A 137 0.20 8.83 -9.31
N ILE A 138 0.07 9.84 -10.15
CA ILE A 138 1.10 10.30 -11.09
C ILE A 138 2.10 11.16 -10.30
N ASN A 139 3.28 10.60 -10.08
CA ASN A 139 4.31 11.17 -9.24
C ASN A 139 5.39 11.87 -10.07
N LYS A 140 6.23 12.65 -9.38
CA LYS A 140 7.39 13.38 -9.92
C LYS A 140 7.03 14.53 -10.86
N LEU A 141 5.90 15.21 -10.63
CA LEU A 141 5.55 16.46 -11.33
C LEU A 141 6.60 17.58 -11.19
N ASP A 142 7.57 17.45 -10.28
CA ASP A 142 8.74 18.32 -10.20
C ASP A 142 9.74 18.15 -11.36
N ARG A 143 9.48 17.24 -12.29
CA ARG A 143 10.28 16.96 -13.47
C ARG A 143 9.45 17.13 -14.72
N GLU A 144 10.12 17.42 -15.83
CA GLU A 144 9.50 17.29 -17.15
C GLU A 144 9.09 15.84 -17.38
N GLY A 145 7.90 15.66 -17.95
CA GLY A 145 7.36 14.36 -18.25
C GLY A 145 6.39 14.41 -19.41
N LYS A 146 5.55 13.37 -19.51
CA LYS A 146 4.50 13.30 -20.52
C LYS A 146 3.34 14.20 -20.17
N ASP A 147 2.61 14.63 -21.19
CA ASP A 147 1.37 15.39 -21.01
C ASP A 147 0.36 14.63 -20.11
N ALA A 148 -0.48 15.38 -19.40
CA ALA A 148 -1.42 14.81 -18.45
C ALA A 148 -2.48 13.92 -19.14
N PHE A 149 -3.01 14.33 -20.30
CA PHE A 149 -3.98 13.53 -21.04
C PHE A 149 -3.33 12.31 -21.69
N ASP A 150 -2.13 12.46 -22.26
CA ASP A 150 -1.36 11.33 -22.79
C ASP A 150 -1.11 10.25 -21.71
N LEU A 151 -0.85 10.66 -20.46
CA LEU A 151 -0.69 9.74 -19.33
C LEU A 151 -1.99 9.08 -18.92
N LEU A 152 -3.11 9.80 -18.92
CA LEU A 152 -4.43 9.23 -18.65
C LEU A 152 -4.78 8.17 -19.69
N ASP A 153 -4.59 8.49 -20.98
CA ASP A 153 -4.80 7.56 -22.09
C ASP A 153 -3.88 6.33 -22.00
N GLU A 154 -2.59 6.54 -21.68
CA GLU A 154 -1.65 5.45 -21.50
C GLU A 154 -2.06 4.52 -20.34
N VAL A 155 -2.56 5.09 -19.24
CA VAL A 155 -3.10 4.34 -18.10
C VAL A 155 -4.32 3.52 -18.53
N GLU A 156 -5.27 4.10 -19.25
CA GLU A 156 -6.45 3.37 -19.72
C GLU A 156 -6.07 2.23 -20.67
N GLN A 157 -5.25 2.52 -21.68
CA GLN A 157 -4.90 1.57 -22.74
C GLN A 157 -4.03 0.41 -22.22
N LYS A 158 -2.95 0.70 -21.49
CA LYS A 158 -2.01 -0.33 -21.05
C LYS A 158 -2.48 -1.09 -19.82
N LEU A 159 -3.16 -0.42 -18.89
CA LEU A 159 -3.61 -1.05 -17.64
C LEU A 159 -5.04 -1.59 -17.74
N GLY A 160 -5.82 -1.17 -18.74
CA GLY A 160 -7.22 -1.52 -18.89
C GLY A 160 -8.08 -0.99 -17.74
N LEU A 161 -7.79 0.24 -17.33
CA LEU A 161 -8.52 0.98 -16.29
C LEU A 161 -9.45 2.00 -16.94
N ALA A 162 -10.48 2.43 -16.21
CA ALA A 162 -11.32 3.55 -16.61
C ALA A 162 -11.07 4.68 -15.61
N VAL A 163 -10.43 5.76 -16.04
CA VAL A 163 -9.91 6.76 -15.11
C VAL A 163 -10.87 7.93 -14.93
N THR A 164 -10.78 8.58 -13.77
CA THR A 164 -11.42 9.87 -13.51
C THR A 164 -10.44 10.77 -12.76
N PRO A 165 -9.97 11.88 -13.37
CA PRO A 165 -9.06 12.81 -12.68
C PRO A 165 -9.75 13.47 -11.48
N LEU A 166 -9.16 13.34 -10.29
CA LEU A 166 -9.57 14.05 -9.08
C LEU A 166 -8.61 15.18 -8.67
N SER A 167 -7.50 15.28 -9.38
CA SER A 167 -6.64 16.46 -9.38
C SER A 167 -6.04 16.63 -10.77
N PHE A 168 -5.63 17.84 -11.12
CA PHE A 168 -5.02 18.13 -12.42
C PHE A 168 -3.85 19.12 -12.26
N PRO A 169 -2.69 18.89 -12.93
CA PRO A 169 -1.56 19.80 -12.85
C PRO A 169 -1.85 21.13 -13.55
N ILE A 170 -1.27 22.21 -13.01
CA ILE A 170 -1.29 23.55 -13.59
C ILE A 170 0.11 23.82 -14.14
N GLY A 171 0.28 23.62 -15.45
CA GLY A 171 1.58 23.63 -16.11
C GLY A 171 2.41 22.37 -15.84
N MET A 172 3.66 22.35 -16.34
CA MET A 172 4.60 21.24 -16.17
C MET A 172 6.04 21.77 -16.19
N GLY A 173 6.98 21.04 -15.57
CA GLY A 173 8.41 21.37 -15.62
C GLY A 173 8.70 22.76 -15.06
N TYR A 174 9.32 23.63 -15.88
CA TYR A 174 9.63 25.01 -15.50
C TYR A 174 8.37 25.88 -15.26
N ASP A 175 7.29 25.61 -16.00
CA ASP A 175 6.05 26.38 -15.91
C ASP A 175 5.06 25.82 -14.88
N PHE A 176 5.46 24.80 -14.12
CA PHE A 176 4.63 24.20 -13.10
C PHE A 176 4.27 25.21 -11.99
N LYS A 177 2.98 25.54 -11.88
CA LYS A 177 2.43 26.47 -10.87
C LYS A 177 1.79 25.76 -9.70
N GLY A 178 1.29 24.55 -9.89
CA GLY A 178 0.62 23.82 -8.84
C GLY A 178 -0.32 22.75 -9.34
N ILE A 179 -1.28 22.37 -8.50
CA ILE A 179 -2.29 21.36 -8.81
C ILE A 179 -3.65 21.91 -8.41
N TYR A 180 -4.63 21.74 -9.28
CA TYR A 180 -6.03 21.92 -8.93
C TYR A 180 -6.60 20.60 -8.41
N ASN A 181 -7.17 20.62 -7.21
CA ASN A 181 -7.86 19.49 -6.62
C ASN A 181 -9.35 19.58 -6.99
N LEU A 182 -9.81 18.70 -7.87
CA LEU A 182 -11.20 18.65 -8.32
C LEU A 182 -12.12 18.09 -7.22
N TYR A 183 -11.59 17.23 -6.35
CA TYR A 183 -12.36 16.62 -5.25
C TYR A 183 -12.75 17.64 -4.17
N GLU A 184 -11.82 18.49 -3.75
CA GLU A 184 -12.09 19.54 -2.72
C GLU A 184 -12.32 20.94 -3.30
N LYS A 185 -12.18 21.13 -4.62
CA LYS A 185 -12.26 22.43 -5.31
C LYS A 185 -11.31 23.48 -4.71
N ASN A 186 -10.03 23.13 -4.69
CA ASN A 186 -8.99 24.04 -4.21
C ASN A 186 -7.74 23.98 -5.08
N VAL A 187 -6.95 25.06 -5.05
CA VAL A 187 -5.65 25.13 -5.71
C VAL A 187 -4.57 24.96 -4.67
N ASN A 188 -3.67 24.03 -4.91
CA ASN A 188 -2.42 23.94 -4.20
C ASN A 188 -1.32 24.56 -5.07
N LEU A 189 -0.65 25.61 -4.58
CA LEU A 189 0.41 26.28 -5.31
C LEU A 189 1.78 25.69 -4.97
N PHE A 190 2.57 25.44 -6.00
CA PHE A 190 3.93 24.95 -5.85
C PHE A 190 4.88 26.10 -5.53
N ASP A 191 5.53 26.05 -4.37
CA ASP A 191 6.61 26.96 -4.01
C ASP A 191 7.95 26.21 -4.12
N GLY A 192 8.68 26.47 -5.21
CA GLY A 192 9.99 25.87 -5.46
C GLY A 192 11.06 26.23 -4.43
N SER A 193 10.85 27.24 -3.60
CA SER A 193 11.82 27.72 -2.60
C SER A 193 11.77 26.95 -1.27
N ASN A 194 10.63 26.32 -0.93
CA ASN A 194 10.39 25.76 0.40
C ASN A 194 9.98 24.28 0.37
N LYS A 195 10.97 23.38 0.23
CA LYS A 195 10.76 21.93 0.16
C LYS A 195 10.32 21.26 1.48
N THR A 196 10.25 22.01 2.58
CA THR A 196 10.00 21.48 3.93
C THR A 196 8.66 21.88 4.54
N HIS A 197 7.91 22.82 3.95
CA HIS A 197 6.61 23.25 4.46
C HIS A 197 5.47 22.71 3.60
N VAL A 198 4.32 22.42 4.23
CA VAL A 198 3.07 22.13 3.54
C VAL A 198 2.74 23.34 2.66
N SER A 199 2.60 23.11 1.36
CA SER A 199 2.31 24.14 0.38
C SER A 199 0.98 24.85 0.70
N LYS A 200 0.89 26.12 0.31
CA LYS A 200 -0.27 26.96 0.63
C LYS A 200 -1.47 26.54 -0.22
N THR A 201 -2.39 25.78 0.36
CA THR A 201 -3.69 25.46 -0.26
C THR A 201 -4.62 26.67 -0.16
N THR A 202 -5.20 27.08 -1.29
CA THR A 202 -6.17 28.17 -1.37
C THR A 202 -7.46 27.62 -2.00
N ALA A 203 -8.58 27.74 -1.29
CA ALA A 203 -9.88 27.34 -1.82
C ALA A 203 -10.26 28.19 -3.03
N ILE A 204 -10.81 27.54 -4.07
CA ILE A 204 -11.27 28.18 -5.29
C ILE A 204 -12.65 27.60 -5.61
N ASP A 205 -13.69 28.31 -5.18
CA ASP A 205 -15.06 27.88 -5.40
C ASP A 205 -15.48 27.98 -6.88
N ASN A 206 -14.82 28.87 -7.63
CA ASN A 206 -15.07 29.09 -9.04
C ASN A 206 -13.76 29.29 -9.82
N VAL A 207 -13.45 28.36 -10.73
CA VAL A 207 -12.26 28.44 -11.61
C VAL A 207 -12.31 29.60 -12.61
N GLN A 208 -13.50 30.17 -12.85
CA GLN A 208 -13.68 31.37 -13.67
C GLN A 208 -13.43 32.67 -12.89
N SER A 209 -13.09 32.61 -11.60
CA SER A 209 -12.81 33.80 -10.80
C SER A 209 -11.44 34.39 -11.11
N GLU A 210 -11.33 35.73 -11.04
CA GLU A 210 -10.05 36.46 -11.13
C GLU A 210 -9.05 36.03 -10.04
N GLN A 211 -9.53 35.40 -8.96
CA GLN A 211 -8.67 34.86 -7.91
C GLN A 211 -7.71 33.81 -8.48
N LEU A 212 -8.14 32.97 -9.43
CA LEU A 212 -7.28 32.00 -10.07
C LEU A 212 -6.19 32.70 -10.90
N ASP A 213 -6.56 33.67 -11.72
CA ASP A 213 -5.63 34.45 -12.55
C ASP A 213 -4.56 35.14 -11.70
N ASN A 214 -4.95 35.71 -10.56
CA ASN A 214 -4.02 36.34 -9.62
C ASN A 214 -3.06 35.36 -8.95
N LEU A 215 -3.45 34.08 -8.80
CA LEU A 215 -2.64 33.06 -8.14
C LEU A 215 -1.65 32.38 -9.09
N VAL A 216 -2.07 32.05 -10.31
CA VAL A 216 -1.25 31.26 -11.25
C VAL A 216 -0.83 32.02 -12.51
N GLY A 217 -1.41 33.20 -12.75
CA GLY A 217 -1.27 33.98 -13.98
C GLY A 217 -2.31 33.59 -15.04
N SER A 218 -2.77 34.57 -15.83
CA SER A 218 -3.87 34.40 -16.79
C SER A 218 -3.65 33.25 -17.78
N SER A 219 -2.45 33.13 -18.36
CA SER A 219 -2.14 32.05 -19.31
C SER A 219 -2.31 30.64 -18.68
N ALA A 220 -1.82 30.45 -17.45
CA ALA A 220 -1.94 29.18 -16.75
C ALA A 220 -3.38 28.91 -16.27
N ALA A 221 -4.11 29.97 -15.89
CA ALA A 221 -5.51 29.89 -15.52
C ALA A 221 -6.38 29.49 -16.72
N ASP A 222 -6.17 30.09 -17.88
CA ASP A 222 -6.91 29.78 -19.12
C ASP A 222 -6.64 28.34 -19.57
N SER A 223 -5.38 27.92 -19.59
CA SER A 223 -5.02 26.53 -19.88
C SER A 223 -5.67 25.55 -18.89
N LEU A 224 -5.70 25.87 -17.59
CA LEU A 224 -6.41 25.04 -16.62
C LEU A 224 -7.92 24.97 -16.92
N ARG A 225 -8.56 26.09 -17.26
CA ARG A 225 -10.01 26.12 -17.58
C ARG A 225 -10.32 25.23 -18.78
N GLU A 226 -9.54 25.33 -19.85
CA GLU A 226 -9.68 24.47 -21.04
C GLU A 226 -9.50 23.00 -20.69
N ASN A 227 -8.45 22.67 -19.91
CA ASN A 227 -8.20 21.31 -19.47
C ASN A 227 -9.33 20.76 -18.59
N LEU A 228 -9.92 21.57 -17.71
CA LEU A 228 -11.05 21.14 -16.87
C LEU A 228 -12.32 20.93 -17.69
N GLU A 229 -12.59 21.77 -18.69
CA GLU A 229 -13.71 21.56 -19.63
C GLU A 229 -13.54 20.24 -20.39
N LEU A 230 -12.32 19.92 -20.84
CA LEU A 230 -12.00 18.62 -21.42
C LEU A 230 -12.20 17.48 -20.42
N VAL A 231 -11.76 17.64 -19.18
CA VAL A 231 -11.92 16.61 -18.15
C VAL A 231 -13.40 16.31 -17.90
N GLU A 232 -14.24 17.34 -17.77
CA GLU A 232 -15.69 17.20 -17.57
C GLU A 232 -16.42 16.64 -18.81
N GLY A 233 -15.91 16.95 -20.02
CA GLY A 233 -16.49 16.47 -21.28
C GLY A 233 -16.12 15.03 -21.65
N VAL A 234 -14.94 14.56 -21.25
CA VAL A 234 -14.39 13.25 -21.65
C VAL A 234 -14.52 12.20 -20.55
N TYR A 235 -14.22 12.54 -19.29
CA TYR A 235 -14.16 11.56 -18.21
C TYR A 235 -15.47 11.52 -17.41
N PRO A 236 -15.91 10.33 -16.96
CA PRO A 236 -17.08 10.23 -16.09
C PRO A 236 -16.83 10.91 -14.75
N SER A 237 -17.89 11.49 -14.18
CA SER A 237 -17.87 11.99 -12.81
C SER A 237 -17.53 10.87 -11.83
N PHE A 238 -16.76 11.18 -10.78
CA PHE A 238 -16.39 10.18 -9.78
C PHE A 238 -17.61 9.58 -9.06
N ASN A 239 -17.65 8.26 -9.01
CA ASN A 239 -18.64 7.45 -8.33
C ASN A 239 -17.95 6.48 -7.37
N ARG A 240 -18.18 6.67 -6.07
CA ARG A 240 -17.57 5.83 -5.02
C ARG A 240 -17.94 4.35 -5.18
N ASN A 241 -19.14 4.01 -5.64
CA ASN A 241 -19.55 2.61 -5.81
C ASN A 241 -18.80 1.94 -6.97
N GLU A 242 -18.56 2.66 -8.07
CA GLU A 242 -17.77 2.17 -9.20
C GLU A 242 -16.30 2.01 -8.82
N TYR A 243 -15.75 2.94 -8.03
CA TYR A 243 -14.42 2.79 -7.44
C TYR A 243 -14.31 1.54 -6.56
N LEU A 244 -15.26 1.31 -5.66
CA LEU A 244 -15.27 0.13 -4.78
C LEU A 244 -15.50 -1.18 -5.54
N ALA A 245 -16.17 -1.13 -6.69
CA ALA A 245 -16.32 -2.25 -7.62
C ALA A 245 -15.05 -2.50 -8.46
N GLY A 246 -14.11 -1.55 -8.50
CA GLY A 246 -12.91 -1.62 -9.32
C GLY A 246 -13.15 -1.28 -10.79
N THR A 247 -14.26 -0.61 -11.12
CA THR A 247 -14.64 -0.25 -12.49
C THR A 247 -14.35 1.22 -12.84
N GLN A 248 -14.00 2.05 -11.86
CA GLN A 248 -13.55 3.43 -12.06
C GLN A 248 -12.37 3.72 -11.13
N GLN A 249 -11.33 4.41 -11.61
CA GLN A 249 -10.11 4.67 -10.85
C GLN A 249 -9.83 6.16 -10.75
N PRO A 250 -9.88 6.76 -9.54
CA PRO A 250 -9.50 8.15 -9.37
C PRO A 250 -8.01 8.36 -9.61
N VAL A 251 -7.66 9.43 -10.31
CA VAL A 251 -6.27 9.80 -10.61
C VAL A 251 -5.91 11.09 -9.89
N PHE A 252 -4.80 11.02 -9.16
CA PHE A 252 -4.15 12.16 -8.55
C PHE A 252 -2.79 12.42 -9.19
N PHE A 253 -2.39 13.67 -9.25
CA PHE A 253 -1.05 14.06 -9.67
C PHE A 253 -0.30 14.68 -8.49
N GLY A 254 1.03 14.61 -8.48
CA GLY A 254 1.82 15.20 -7.42
C GLY A 254 3.33 15.01 -7.52
N SER A 255 4.01 15.48 -6.49
CA SER A 255 5.42 15.21 -6.23
C SER A 255 5.58 14.77 -4.79
N ALA A 256 5.73 13.46 -4.58
CA ALA A 256 6.00 12.91 -3.26
C ALA A 256 7.31 13.46 -2.67
N LEU A 257 8.31 13.75 -3.50
CA LEU A 257 9.59 14.31 -3.05
C LEU A 257 9.39 15.66 -2.35
N ASN A 258 8.58 16.53 -2.96
CA ASN A 258 8.29 17.87 -2.46
C ASN A 258 7.04 17.93 -1.56
N ASN A 259 6.49 16.78 -1.16
CA ASN A 259 5.28 16.69 -0.33
C ASN A 259 4.07 17.42 -0.94
N PHE A 260 3.94 17.35 -2.27
CA PHE A 260 2.96 18.09 -3.05
C PHE A 260 1.94 17.12 -3.69
N GLY A 261 0.64 17.37 -3.54
CA GLY A 261 -0.43 16.45 -3.98
C GLY A 261 -0.65 15.22 -3.08
N VAL A 262 0.27 14.96 -2.13
CA VAL A 262 0.18 13.80 -1.22
C VAL A 262 -0.92 13.98 -0.18
N ARG A 263 -1.13 15.21 0.30
CA ARG A 263 -2.18 15.50 1.27
C ARG A 263 -3.55 15.29 0.66
N GLU A 264 -3.76 15.83 -0.54
CA GLU A 264 -5.01 15.73 -1.30
C GLU A 264 -5.35 14.27 -1.60
N LEU A 265 -4.34 13.48 -2.00
CA LEU A 265 -4.46 12.03 -2.15
C LEU A 265 -4.91 11.37 -0.83
N LEU A 266 -4.24 11.68 0.29
CA LEU A 266 -4.54 11.06 1.58
C LEU A 266 -5.92 11.46 2.13
N ASP A 267 -6.28 12.74 1.99
CA ASP A 267 -7.56 13.30 2.41
C ASP A 267 -8.71 12.68 1.60
N CYS A 268 -8.56 12.53 0.28
CA CYS A 268 -9.55 11.80 -0.52
C CYS A 268 -9.57 10.30 -0.15
N PHE A 269 -8.39 9.68 0.00
CA PHE A 269 -8.28 8.25 0.30
C PHE A 269 -9.07 7.86 1.55
N ILE A 270 -8.96 8.61 2.66
CA ILE A 270 -9.68 8.25 3.88
C ILE A 270 -11.21 8.25 3.72
N ASP A 271 -11.73 9.12 2.85
CA ASP A 271 -13.15 9.29 2.61
C ASP A 271 -13.68 8.19 1.69
N ILE A 272 -12.96 7.91 0.60
CA ILE A 272 -13.46 7.03 -0.45
C ILE A 272 -13.05 5.57 -0.26
N ALA A 273 -11.87 5.31 0.34
CA ALA A 273 -11.30 3.97 0.44
C ALA A 273 -12.22 3.00 1.19
N PRO A 274 -12.18 1.70 0.83
CA PRO A 274 -12.96 0.69 1.50
C PRO A 274 -12.54 0.52 2.97
N THR A 275 -13.53 0.24 3.80
CA THR A 275 -13.34 -0.46 5.08
C THR A 275 -12.87 -1.90 4.82
N PRO A 276 -12.49 -2.67 5.85
CA PRO A 276 -12.26 -4.11 5.71
C PRO A 276 -13.33 -4.76 4.85
N ARG A 277 -12.93 -5.55 3.83
CA ARG A 277 -13.85 -6.14 2.86
C ARG A 277 -14.09 -7.63 3.13
N PRO A 278 -15.22 -8.19 2.66
CA PRO A 278 -15.48 -9.62 2.72
C PRO A 278 -14.39 -10.40 1.96
N LYS A 279 -14.05 -11.59 2.48
CA LYS A 279 -13.05 -12.48 1.86
C LYS A 279 -13.65 -13.85 1.61
N ALA A 280 -13.39 -14.40 0.43
CA ALA A 280 -13.84 -15.73 0.06
C ALA A 280 -12.96 -16.79 0.74
N ALA A 281 -13.62 -17.74 1.40
CA ALA A 281 -13.05 -19.02 1.79
C ALA A 281 -13.56 -20.14 0.87
N GLU A 282 -13.05 -21.35 1.05
CA GLU A 282 -13.51 -22.52 0.31
C GLU A 282 -14.96 -22.86 0.61
N GLU A 283 -15.35 -22.66 1.87
CA GLU A 283 -16.64 -23.03 2.41
C GLU A 283 -17.69 -21.94 2.17
N ARG A 284 -17.34 -20.66 2.34
CA ARG A 284 -18.25 -19.51 2.23
C ARG A 284 -17.51 -18.18 2.09
N VAL A 285 -18.25 -17.09 1.87
CA VAL A 285 -17.74 -15.73 2.04
C VAL A 285 -17.82 -15.35 3.51
N VAL A 286 -16.73 -14.81 4.06
CA VAL A 286 -16.66 -14.30 5.44
C VAL A 286 -16.82 -12.79 5.42
N GLN A 287 -17.77 -12.29 6.21
CA GLN A 287 -18.06 -10.87 6.39
C GLN A 287 -17.25 -10.29 7.56
N PRO A 288 -16.72 -9.06 7.44
CA PRO A 288 -15.99 -8.42 8.53
C PRO A 288 -16.78 -8.19 9.81
N GLU A 289 -18.10 -8.04 9.68
CA GLU A 289 -19.02 -7.78 10.79
C GLU A 289 -19.32 -9.03 11.65
N GLU A 290 -18.85 -10.21 11.26
CA GLU A 290 -19.03 -11.43 12.06
C GLU A 290 -18.34 -11.29 13.43
N GLU A 291 -18.96 -11.86 14.47
CA GLU A 291 -18.46 -11.77 15.85
C GLU A 291 -17.26 -12.69 16.10
N GLU A 292 -17.25 -13.85 15.43
CA GLU A 292 -16.23 -14.87 15.60
C GLU A 292 -14.95 -14.49 14.88
N PHE A 293 -13.80 -14.71 15.53
CA PHE A 293 -12.51 -14.38 14.95
C PHE A 293 -12.20 -15.29 13.76
N SER A 294 -11.74 -14.67 12.68
CA SER A 294 -11.06 -15.36 11.60
C SER A 294 -9.96 -14.49 10.97
N GLY A 295 -8.87 -15.14 10.55
CA GLY A 295 -7.79 -14.49 9.83
C GLY A 295 -6.86 -15.49 9.17
N PHE A 296 -6.02 -15.01 8.25
CA PHE A 296 -5.09 -15.86 7.51
C PHE A 296 -3.66 -15.31 7.52
N VAL A 297 -2.70 -16.23 7.48
CA VAL A 297 -1.28 -15.92 7.33
C VAL A 297 -1.00 -15.59 5.87
N PHE A 298 -0.63 -14.34 5.60
CA PHE A 298 -0.27 -13.91 4.23
C PHE A 298 1.25 -13.76 4.04
N LYS A 299 1.99 -13.60 5.13
CA LYS A 299 3.44 -13.42 5.11
C LYS A 299 4.09 -14.07 6.32
N ILE A 300 5.27 -14.67 6.15
CA ILE A 300 6.11 -15.12 7.25
C ILE A 300 7.49 -14.49 7.03
N HIS A 301 8.03 -13.86 8.07
CA HIS A 301 9.38 -13.32 8.06
C HIS A 301 10.24 -14.18 9.00
N ALA A 302 11.29 -14.79 8.45
CA ALA A 302 12.24 -15.61 9.19
C ALA A 302 13.52 -14.83 9.51
N ASN A 303 14.28 -15.29 10.50
CA ASN A 303 15.63 -14.80 10.84
C ASN A 303 15.69 -13.31 11.19
N MET A 304 14.76 -12.82 12.02
CA MET A 304 14.88 -11.46 12.57
C MET A 304 16.05 -11.33 13.57
N ASP A 305 16.34 -12.40 14.30
CA ASP A 305 17.52 -12.50 15.16
C ASP A 305 18.36 -13.72 14.73
N PRO A 306 19.60 -13.52 14.24
CA PRO A 306 20.50 -14.59 13.83
C PRO A 306 20.75 -15.63 14.94
N LYS A 307 20.62 -15.24 16.22
CA LYS A 307 20.89 -16.11 17.37
C LYS A 307 19.71 -16.99 17.75
N HIS A 308 18.47 -16.61 17.42
CA HIS A 308 17.28 -17.29 17.92
C HIS A 308 16.42 -17.92 16.83
N ARG A 309 16.74 -17.67 15.53
CA ARG A 309 15.98 -18.21 14.38
C ARG A 309 14.48 -17.96 14.53
N ASP A 310 14.13 -16.81 15.09
CA ASP A 310 12.74 -16.44 15.32
C ASP A 310 12.05 -16.14 13.99
N ARG A 311 10.86 -16.72 13.82
CA ARG A 311 9.94 -16.43 12.72
C ARG A 311 8.76 -15.63 13.24
N LEU A 312 8.22 -14.79 12.38
CA LEU A 312 7.07 -13.95 12.67
C LEU A 312 6.06 -14.10 11.54
N ALA A 313 4.90 -14.67 11.86
CA ALA A 313 3.79 -14.85 10.94
C ALA A 313 2.87 -13.62 10.99
N PHE A 314 2.63 -13.00 9.84
CA PHE A 314 1.73 -11.86 9.70
C PHE A 314 0.35 -12.35 9.30
N ILE A 315 -0.64 -12.04 10.13
CA ILE A 315 -2.02 -12.46 9.96
C ILE A 315 -2.89 -11.25 9.68
N LYS A 316 -3.65 -11.31 8.58
CA LYS A 316 -4.73 -10.37 8.29
C LYS A 316 -5.97 -10.84 9.03
N ILE A 317 -6.52 -9.98 9.88
CA ILE A 317 -7.82 -10.23 10.51
C ILE A 317 -8.92 -9.91 9.50
N VAL A 318 -9.80 -10.88 9.27
CA VAL A 318 -10.92 -10.75 8.34
C VAL A 318 -12.22 -10.49 9.08
N SER A 319 -12.46 -11.17 10.21
CA SER A 319 -13.68 -10.99 11.00
C SER A 319 -13.42 -11.21 12.50
N GLY A 320 -14.38 -10.79 13.32
CA GLY A 320 -14.33 -10.88 14.78
C GLY A 320 -13.18 -10.12 15.42
N THR A 321 -12.88 -10.48 16.67
CA THR A 321 -11.88 -9.79 17.48
C THR A 321 -10.75 -10.73 17.88
N PHE A 322 -9.52 -10.32 17.58
CA PHE A 322 -8.32 -10.97 18.11
C PHE A 322 -8.04 -10.46 19.52
N GLU A 323 -7.76 -11.38 20.45
CA GLU A 323 -7.50 -11.10 21.85
C GLU A 323 -6.26 -11.89 22.29
N ARG A 324 -5.36 -11.21 23.00
CA ARG A 324 -4.16 -11.82 23.57
C ARG A 324 -4.52 -12.93 24.54
N ASN A 325 -3.72 -14.00 24.55
CA ASN A 325 -3.90 -15.20 25.38
C ASN A 325 -5.20 -16.01 25.15
N LYS A 326 -6.05 -15.60 24.19
CA LYS A 326 -7.22 -16.39 23.79
C LYS A 326 -6.79 -17.56 22.89
N PRO A 327 -7.36 -18.76 23.06
CA PRO A 327 -7.06 -19.89 22.19
C PRO A 327 -7.78 -19.79 20.85
N TYR A 328 -7.03 -19.94 19.77
CA TYR A 328 -7.53 -19.95 18.39
C TYR A 328 -7.23 -21.29 17.72
N LEU A 329 -8.17 -21.80 16.94
CA LEU A 329 -7.99 -23.00 16.14
C LEU A 329 -7.07 -22.70 14.94
N HIS A 330 -5.96 -23.42 14.85
CA HIS A 330 -5.17 -23.50 13.64
C HIS A 330 -5.73 -24.60 12.74
N VAL A 331 -6.47 -24.21 11.71
CA VAL A 331 -7.32 -25.11 10.90
C VAL A 331 -6.53 -26.28 10.31
N ARG A 332 -5.41 -26.02 9.62
CA ARG A 332 -4.60 -27.10 9.00
C ARG A 332 -4.06 -28.15 9.99
N HIS A 333 -3.78 -27.74 11.23
CA HIS A 333 -3.20 -28.64 12.25
C HIS A 333 -4.26 -29.16 13.23
N GLN A 334 -5.51 -28.68 13.12
CA GLN A 334 -6.60 -29.01 14.04
C GLN A 334 -6.22 -28.83 15.53
N LYS A 335 -5.39 -27.81 15.82
CA LYS A 335 -4.85 -27.55 17.15
C LYS A 335 -5.17 -26.14 17.60
N LYS A 336 -5.53 -25.98 18.88
CA LYS A 336 -5.68 -24.66 19.50
C LYS A 336 -4.31 -24.10 19.89
N LEU A 337 -4.04 -22.87 19.45
CA LEU A 337 -2.85 -22.10 19.77
C LEU A 337 -3.23 -20.89 20.61
N LYS A 338 -2.36 -20.49 21.54
CA LYS A 338 -2.49 -19.26 22.33
C LYS A 338 -1.28 -18.39 22.10
N PHE A 339 -1.48 -17.08 22.06
CA PHE A 339 -0.42 -16.12 21.75
C PHE A 339 -0.28 -15.11 22.90
N SER A 340 0.86 -15.15 23.60
CA SER A 340 1.15 -14.31 24.76
C SER A 340 1.86 -13.01 24.45
N SER A 341 2.42 -12.88 23.25
CA SER A 341 3.12 -11.68 22.77
C SER A 341 2.79 -11.40 21.29
N PRO A 342 1.51 -11.19 20.95
CA PRO A 342 1.12 -10.73 19.63
C PRO A 342 1.58 -9.29 19.43
N ASN A 343 2.21 -9.00 18.30
CA ASN A 343 2.73 -7.68 17.98
C ASN A 343 1.86 -7.02 16.92
N THR A 344 1.51 -5.75 17.10
CA THR A 344 1.15 -4.88 15.99
C THR A 344 2.36 -4.10 15.55
N PHE A 345 2.48 -3.88 14.24
CA PHE A 345 3.55 -3.09 13.66
C PHE A 345 3.04 -1.67 13.50
N PHE A 346 3.04 -0.92 14.61
CA PHE A 346 2.98 0.54 14.52
C PHE A 346 4.37 1.01 14.08
N ALA A 347 4.51 0.99 12.76
CA ALA A 347 5.72 1.37 12.07
C ALA A 347 6.95 0.52 12.50
N GLU A 348 8.02 1.08 13.07
CA GLU A 348 9.20 0.29 13.50
C GLU A 348 9.09 -0.30 14.92
N ARG A 349 8.05 0.05 15.69
CA ARG A 349 7.89 -0.40 17.06
C ARG A 349 7.00 -1.64 17.11
N LYS A 350 7.53 -2.71 17.70
CA LYS A 350 6.74 -3.87 18.10
C LYS A 350 6.03 -3.52 19.40
N GLU A 351 4.75 -3.22 19.31
CA GLU A 351 3.90 -3.05 20.49
C GLU A 351 3.09 -4.31 20.72
N ILE A 352 3.14 -4.83 21.95
CA ILE A 352 2.28 -5.94 22.34
C ILE A 352 0.87 -5.39 22.42
N ILE A 353 -0.03 -6.00 21.66
CA ILE A 353 -1.44 -5.59 21.65
C ILE A 353 -2.30 -6.59 22.41
N ASP A 354 -3.30 -6.08 23.12
CA ASP A 354 -4.27 -6.94 23.79
C ASP A 354 -5.46 -7.28 22.88
N ILE A 355 -5.86 -6.36 22.00
CA ILE A 355 -7.04 -6.48 21.14
C ILE A 355 -6.77 -5.97 19.71
N SER A 356 -7.23 -6.70 18.68
CA SER A 356 -7.19 -6.24 17.28
C SER A 356 -8.48 -6.62 16.54
N TYR A 357 -8.80 -5.87 15.48
CA TYR A 357 -10.10 -5.94 14.80
C TYR A 357 -9.93 -6.20 13.29
N PRO A 358 -11.02 -6.47 12.54
CA PRO A 358 -10.95 -6.72 11.11
C PRO A 358 -10.27 -5.57 10.39
N GLY A 359 -9.37 -5.90 9.46
CA GLY A 359 -8.53 -4.90 8.79
C GLY A 359 -7.10 -4.83 9.30
N ASP A 360 -6.90 -5.06 10.60
CA ASP A 360 -5.59 -5.01 11.24
C ASP A 360 -4.70 -6.18 10.80
N ILE A 361 -3.40 -5.98 10.99
CA ILE A 361 -2.38 -7.00 10.78
C ILE A 361 -1.66 -7.28 12.08
N VAL A 362 -1.67 -8.54 12.49
CA VAL A 362 -1.03 -9.01 13.72
C VAL A 362 0.14 -9.90 13.38
N GLY A 363 1.29 -9.62 14.00
CA GLY A 363 2.48 -10.46 13.98
C GLY A 363 2.46 -11.45 15.14
N LEU A 364 2.39 -12.74 14.83
CA LEU A 364 2.46 -13.82 15.82
C LEU A 364 3.80 -14.53 15.74
N HIS A 365 4.43 -14.73 16.89
CA HIS A 365 5.65 -15.52 16.97
C HIS A 365 5.39 -16.93 16.44
N ASP A 366 6.26 -17.37 15.54
CA ASP A 366 6.15 -18.65 14.86
C ASP A 366 7.35 -19.52 15.23
N THR A 367 7.10 -20.64 15.90
CA THR A 367 8.12 -21.66 16.19
C THR A 367 8.28 -22.67 15.05
N GLY A 368 7.79 -22.34 13.84
CA GLY A 368 7.75 -23.22 12.66
C GLY A 368 6.42 -23.96 12.47
N ASN A 369 5.35 -23.51 13.11
CA ASN A 369 4.02 -24.12 12.98
C ASN A 369 3.26 -23.59 11.76
N PHE A 370 3.47 -22.31 11.43
CA PHE A 370 2.73 -21.62 10.40
C PHE A 370 3.33 -21.81 9.00
N LYS A 371 2.44 -21.85 8.01
CA LYS A 371 2.71 -21.74 6.58
C LYS A 371 1.88 -20.60 6.02
N ILE A 372 2.33 -20.03 4.91
CA ILE A 372 1.56 -19.05 4.15
C ILE A 372 0.28 -19.73 3.66
N GLY A 373 -0.86 -19.09 3.86
CA GLY A 373 -2.17 -19.70 3.63
C GLY A 373 -2.89 -20.22 4.87
N ASP A 374 -2.17 -20.44 5.97
CA ASP A 374 -2.78 -20.99 7.17
C ASP A 374 -3.87 -20.07 7.73
N THR A 375 -5.00 -20.65 8.09
CA THR A 375 -6.14 -19.94 8.67
C THR A 375 -6.22 -20.18 10.17
N LEU A 376 -6.45 -19.10 10.92
CA LEU A 376 -6.80 -19.13 12.33
C LEU A 376 -8.26 -18.71 12.49
N THR A 377 -9.01 -19.45 13.31
CA THR A 377 -10.40 -19.14 13.64
C THR A 377 -10.66 -19.30 15.14
N SER A 378 -11.81 -18.83 15.63
CA SER A 378 -12.28 -19.20 16.97
C SER A 378 -12.57 -20.70 17.10
N SER A 379 -13.26 -21.28 16.11
CA SER A 379 -13.77 -22.66 16.17
C SER A 379 -14.11 -23.27 14.81
N GLU A 380 -14.46 -22.46 13.81
CA GLU A 380 -14.86 -22.92 12.48
C GLU A 380 -13.68 -23.48 11.68
N ASN A 381 -13.91 -24.56 10.92
CA ASN A 381 -12.97 -25.03 9.92
C ASN A 381 -13.19 -24.25 8.62
N LEU A 382 -12.35 -23.25 8.40
CA LEU A 382 -12.43 -22.32 7.28
C LEU A 382 -11.07 -22.23 6.58
N ASN A 383 -11.05 -22.26 5.25
CA ASN A 383 -9.83 -22.15 4.46
C ASN A 383 -9.91 -20.98 3.47
N TYR A 384 -9.17 -19.90 3.73
CA TYR A 384 -9.19 -18.73 2.85
C TYR A 384 -8.63 -19.04 1.45
N ARG A 385 -9.38 -18.62 0.41
CA ARG A 385 -8.98 -18.79 -0.99
C ARG A 385 -8.06 -17.66 -1.46
N GLY A 386 -7.37 -17.93 -2.56
CA GLY A 386 -6.71 -16.90 -3.35
C GLY A 386 -5.37 -16.46 -2.76
N ILE A 387 -4.72 -17.26 -1.92
CA ILE A 387 -3.32 -17.06 -1.58
C ILE A 387 -2.50 -17.82 -2.63
N PRO A 388 -1.85 -17.12 -3.57
CA PRO A 388 -1.23 -17.76 -4.70
C PRO A 388 0.02 -18.57 -4.27
N SER A 389 0.15 -19.75 -4.85
CA SER A 389 1.41 -20.49 -4.94
C SER A 389 1.97 -20.31 -6.34
N PHE A 390 3.21 -19.85 -6.45
CA PHE A 390 3.84 -19.64 -7.76
C PHE A 390 4.70 -20.83 -8.15
N SER A 391 4.71 -21.15 -9.45
CA SER A 391 5.71 -22.05 -10.01
C SER A 391 7.06 -21.33 -10.03
N PRO A 392 8.13 -21.90 -9.47
CA PRO A 392 9.46 -21.28 -9.52
C PRO A 392 9.92 -21.02 -10.96
N GLU A 393 10.41 -19.81 -11.25
CA GLU A 393 10.98 -19.47 -12.56
C GLU A 393 12.47 -19.86 -12.67
N HIS A 394 13.15 -20.02 -11.54
CA HIS A 394 14.57 -20.33 -11.46
C HIS A 394 14.80 -21.60 -10.64
N PHE A 395 15.49 -22.55 -11.24
CA PHE A 395 15.90 -23.79 -10.60
C PHE A 395 17.41 -23.77 -10.38
N ARG A 396 17.84 -24.28 -9.22
CA ARG A 396 19.26 -24.39 -8.83
C ARG A 396 19.50 -25.73 -8.17
N TYR A 397 20.65 -26.32 -8.48
CA TYR A 397 21.15 -27.49 -7.77
C TYR A 397 22.03 -27.03 -6.62
N ILE A 398 21.73 -27.47 -5.40
CA ILE A 398 22.55 -27.19 -4.22
C ILE A 398 23.51 -28.36 -4.03
N ASN A 399 24.80 -28.12 -4.27
CA ASN A 399 25.83 -29.11 -3.98
C ASN A 399 26.42 -28.87 -2.59
N ASN A 400 26.39 -29.89 -1.73
CA ASN A 400 26.98 -29.78 -0.41
C ASN A 400 28.50 -29.91 -0.50
N ALA A 401 29.23 -28.82 -0.28
CA ALA A 401 30.68 -28.83 -0.29
C ALA A 401 31.28 -29.64 0.88
N ASP A 402 30.54 -29.83 1.98
CA ASP A 402 30.97 -30.59 3.15
C ASP A 402 29.99 -31.74 3.44
N PRO A 403 30.29 -32.97 2.99
CA PRO A 403 29.43 -34.14 3.19
C PRO A 403 29.02 -34.37 4.65
N MET A 404 29.85 -33.97 5.62
CA MET A 404 29.57 -34.15 7.05
C MET A 404 28.42 -33.26 7.55
N LYS A 405 28.10 -32.18 6.82
CA LYS A 405 27.02 -31.25 7.15
C LYS A 405 25.70 -31.54 6.43
N ALA A 406 25.54 -32.70 5.79
CA ALA A 406 24.34 -33.05 5.03
C ALA A 406 23.05 -32.88 5.84
N LYS A 407 23.02 -33.34 7.11
CA LYS A 407 21.84 -33.18 7.99
C LYS A 407 21.50 -31.70 8.25
N GLN A 408 22.50 -30.83 8.37
CA GLN A 408 22.29 -29.39 8.59
C GLN A 408 21.78 -28.73 7.31
N LEU A 409 22.31 -29.13 6.15
CA LEU A 409 21.83 -28.66 4.85
C LEU A 409 20.37 -29.05 4.61
N PHE A 410 20.01 -30.32 4.78
CA PHE A 410 18.62 -30.78 4.62
C PHE A 410 17.66 -30.05 5.56
N LYS A 411 18.03 -29.95 6.84
CA LYS A 411 17.22 -29.20 7.82
C LYS A 411 17.10 -27.72 7.45
N GLY A 412 18.12 -27.11 6.84
CA GLY A 412 18.08 -25.72 6.39
C GLY A 412 17.25 -25.49 5.13
N ILE A 413 17.11 -26.49 4.26
CA ILE A 413 16.28 -26.43 3.04
C ILE A 413 14.81 -26.70 3.37
N ASP A 414 14.52 -27.64 4.27
CA ASP A 414 13.15 -27.99 4.67
C ASP A 414 12.46 -26.92 5.54
N GLN A 415 13.24 -26.04 6.17
CA GLN A 415 12.79 -25.03 7.15
C GLN A 415 12.43 -23.72 6.47
#